data_AF-A0A931Q248-F1
#
_entry.id   AF-A0A931Q248-F1
#
_cell.length_a   1.000
_cell.length_b   1.000
_cell.length_c   1.000
_cell.angle_alpha   90.00
_cell.angle_beta   90.00
_cell.angle_gamma   90.00
#
_symmetry.space_group_name_H-M   'P 1'
#
loop_
_entity.id
_entity.type
_entity.pdbx_description
1 polymer ?
#
loop_
_entity_poly.entity_id
_entity_poly.type
_entity_poly.pdbx_seq_one_letter_code
_entity_poly.pdbx_strand_id
1 'polypeptide(L)'
;MEIINITVPIKNHMKNILLSALILVGLGGCVPVDKVPGSGGELIQIKQGNVGTFHELRVGVTNIIKTDYVDEAGVKKQRLIAVLALFIDGNPPQEKDFQVHAGQKIIMDKYSVYVEEIRGTDKGLVTLRIEEISKSPTR
;
A
#
# COMPACT_ATOMS: atom_id res chain seq x y z
N MET A 1 49.01 -32.81 44.76
CA MET A 1 49.25 -31.39 44.46
C MET A 1 48.41 -31.08 43.25
N GLU A 2 47.24 -30.46 43.43
CA GLU A 2 46.58 -29.69 42.39
C GLU A 2 45.47 -28.85 43.02
N ILE A 3 45.66 -27.53 42.89
CA ILE A 3 44.69 -26.45 43.02
C ILE A 3 43.76 -26.64 41.81
N ILE A 4 42.43 -26.53 41.89
CA ILE A 4 41.70 -25.26 41.75
C ILE A 4 40.31 -25.33 42.36
N ASN A 5 40.06 -24.31 43.17
CA ASN A 5 38.82 -23.99 43.83
C ASN A 5 37.97 -23.11 42.87
N ILE A 6 36.71 -23.53 42.68
CA ILE A 6 35.44 -22.78 42.53
C ILE A 6 35.31 -21.56 41.60
N THR A 7 34.17 -21.53 40.87
CA THR A 7 33.03 -20.58 41.10
C THR A 7 32.25 -20.31 39.79
N VAL A 8 31.27 -21.19 39.47
CA VAL A 8 29.80 -21.01 39.36
C VAL A 8 29.20 -20.36 38.08
N PRO A 9 27.95 -20.73 37.73
CA PRO A 9 27.48 -20.91 36.36
C PRO A 9 26.64 -19.73 35.86
N ILE A 10 26.66 -19.49 34.56
CA ILE A 10 25.71 -18.59 33.91
C ILE A 10 24.80 -19.41 32.99
N LYS A 11 23.71 -19.86 33.62
CA LYS A 11 22.33 -19.80 33.12
C LYS A 11 22.00 -20.56 31.83
N ASN A 12 21.55 -21.81 32.04
CA ASN A 12 20.51 -22.42 31.22
C ASN A 12 19.32 -21.46 31.08
N HIS A 13 18.85 -21.20 29.86
CA HIS A 13 17.44 -21.43 29.55
C HIS A 13 17.22 -21.50 28.04
N MET A 14 17.04 -22.73 27.54
CA MET A 14 16.28 -23.01 26.32
C MET A 14 14.96 -22.25 26.37
N LYS A 15 14.64 -21.47 25.33
CA LYS A 15 13.26 -21.28 24.89
C LYS A 15 13.21 -21.28 23.38
N ASN A 16 12.81 -22.44 22.87
CA ASN A 16 12.07 -22.61 21.62
C ASN A 16 11.24 -21.36 21.32
N ILE A 17 11.59 -20.67 20.25
CA ILE A 17 10.60 -19.94 19.46
C ILE A 17 10.48 -20.73 18.17
N LEU A 18 9.87 -21.90 18.32
CA LEU A 18 9.23 -22.60 17.21
C LEU A 18 8.16 -21.60 16.74
N LEU A 19 8.42 -20.97 15.61
CA LEU A 19 7.51 -20.03 14.97
C LEU A 19 6.27 -20.84 14.59
N SER A 20 5.28 -20.86 15.48
CA SER A 20 4.00 -21.50 15.28
C SER A 20 3.34 -20.84 14.08
N ALA A 21 3.48 -21.47 12.91
CA ALA A 21 2.68 -21.18 11.73
C ALA A 21 1.22 -21.43 12.11
N LEU A 22 0.55 -20.37 12.52
CA LEU A 22 -0.89 -20.35 12.71
C LEU A 22 -1.52 -20.40 11.32
N ILE A 23 -1.64 -21.61 10.77
CA ILE A 23 -2.42 -21.86 9.56
C ILE A 23 -3.89 -21.75 9.98
N LEU A 24 -4.44 -20.53 9.95
CA LEU A 24 -5.88 -20.34 9.88
C LEU A 24 -6.33 -20.80 8.48
N VAL A 25 -6.81 -22.03 8.39
CA VAL A 25 -7.56 -22.53 7.23
C VAL A 25 -8.95 -21.89 7.27
N GLY A 26 -9.01 -20.60 6.92
CA GLY A 26 -10.26 -19.97 6.52
C GLY A 26 -10.50 -20.29 5.05
N LEU A 27 -11.63 -20.92 4.73
CA LEU A 27 -12.14 -21.14 3.37
C LEU A 27 -12.54 -19.83 2.64
N GLY A 28 -11.79 -18.74 2.86
CA GLY A 28 -11.80 -17.55 2.04
C GLY A 28 -10.47 -17.51 1.31
N GLY A 29 -10.49 -17.64 -0.03
CA GLY A 29 -9.26 -17.58 -0.83
C GLY A 29 -8.41 -16.36 -0.45
N CYS A 30 -7.09 -16.51 -0.51
CA CYS A 30 -6.16 -15.41 -0.28
C CYS A 30 -6.58 -14.20 -1.14
N VAL A 31 -7.01 -13.12 -0.49
CA VAL A 31 -7.29 -11.86 -1.17
C VAL A 31 -5.96 -11.29 -1.62
N PRO A 32 -5.73 -11.05 -2.93
CA PRO A 32 -4.52 -10.39 -3.38
C PRO A 32 -4.49 -8.96 -2.83
N VAL A 33 -3.35 -8.59 -2.26
CA VAL A 33 -3.10 -7.27 -1.68
C VAL A 33 -1.70 -6.82 -2.09
N ASP A 34 -1.62 -5.67 -2.74
CA ASP A 34 -0.37 -4.97 -2.99
C ASP A 34 -0.31 -3.76 -2.08
N LYS A 35 0.75 -3.65 -1.27
CA LYS A 35 0.94 -2.55 -0.34
C LYS A 35 2.37 -2.04 -0.40
N VAL A 36 2.52 -0.72 -0.52
CA VAL A 36 3.79 -0.04 -0.32
C VAL A 36 3.53 1.09 0.70
N PRO A 37 4.03 0.95 1.95
CA PRO A 37 3.80 1.96 2.97
C PRO A 37 4.33 3.33 2.52
N GLY A 38 3.46 4.33 2.55
CA GLY A 38 3.85 5.73 2.37
C GLY A 38 3.99 6.44 3.71
N SER A 39 4.58 7.63 3.68
CA SER A 39 4.57 8.58 4.79
C SER A 39 3.88 9.87 4.36
N GLY A 40 3.33 10.62 5.33
CA GLY A 40 2.62 11.87 5.06
C GLY A 40 1.20 11.69 4.51
N GLY A 41 0.56 12.81 4.21
CA GLY A 41 -0.77 12.92 3.62
C GLY A 41 -1.94 12.44 4.46
N GLU A 42 -3.14 12.82 4.01
CA GLU A 42 -4.39 12.27 4.51
C GLU A 42 -4.66 10.91 3.85
N LEU A 43 -5.03 9.92 4.66
CA LEU A 43 -5.38 8.60 4.19
C LEU A 43 -6.86 8.55 3.79
N ILE A 44 -7.13 8.16 2.55
CA ILE A 44 -8.48 7.95 2.04
C ILE A 44 -8.61 6.55 1.47
N GLN A 45 -9.72 5.89 1.78
CA GLN A 45 -10.05 4.57 1.27
C GLN A 45 -11.25 4.63 0.34
N ILE A 46 -11.09 4.10 -0.86
CA ILE A 46 -12.11 4.16 -1.91
C ILE A 46 -12.34 2.77 -2.45
N LYS A 47 -13.60 2.31 -2.37
CA LYS A 47 -14.00 1.03 -2.97
C LYS A 47 -14.14 1.19 -4.48
N GLN A 48 -13.85 0.14 -5.22
CA GLN A 48 -14.14 0.07 -6.64
C GLN A 48 -15.62 0.40 -6.92
N GLY A 49 -15.83 1.22 -7.95
CA GLY A 49 -17.13 1.77 -8.34
C GLY A 49 -17.54 3.03 -7.56
N ASN A 50 -16.75 3.49 -6.58
CA ASN A 50 -17.05 4.68 -5.80
C ASN A 50 -16.03 5.81 -6.03
N VAL A 51 -16.40 6.99 -5.54
CA VAL A 51 -15.59 8.22 -5.58
C VAL A 51 -15.31 8.67 -4.15
N GLY A 52 -14.05 8.97 -3.86
CA GLY A 52 -13.62 9.70 -2.67
C GLY A 52 -13.39 11.17 -3.01
N THR A 53 -13.52 12.05 -2.04
CA THR A 53 -13.29 13.50 -2.21
C THR A 53 -12.27 13.97 -1.18
N PHE A 54 -11.32 14.79 -1.63
CA PHE A 54 -10.33 15.48 -0.80
C PHE A 54 -10.25 16.92 -1.29
N HIS A 55 -10.81 17.85 -0.52
CA HIS A 55 -10.98 19.24 -0.94
C HIS A 55 -11.64 19.33 -2.33
N GLU A 56 -10.97 19.93 -3.32
CA GLU A 56 -11.47 20.11 -4.70
C GLU A 56 -11.17 18.89 -5.59
N LEU A 57 -10.37 17.92 -5.10
CA LEU A 57 -10.02 16.71 -5.82
C LEU A 57 -11.04 15.61 -5.55
N ARG A 58 -11.63 15.07 -6.61
CA ARG A 58 -12.45 13.86 -6.61
C ARG A 58 -11.65 12.73 -7.24
N VAL A 59 -11.67 11.56 -6.61
CA VAL A 59 -10.94 10.37 -7.07
C VAL A 59 -11.91 9.21 -7.18
N GLY A 60 -12.20 8.75 -8.39
CA GLY A 60 -12.96 7.54 -8.65
C GLY A 60 -12.05 6.32 -8.79
N VAL A 61 -12.41 5.20 -8.17
CA VAL A 61 -11.78 3.90 -8.46
C VAL A 61 -12.68 3.16 -9.43
N THR A 62 -12.36 3.21 -10.73
CA THR A 62 -13.24 2.66 -11.77
C THR A 62 -13.10 1.15 -11.88
N ASN A 63 -11.87 0.63 -11.79
CA ASN A 63 -11.60 -0.80 -11.87
C ASN A 63 -10.33 -1.20 -11.11
N ILE A 64 -10.23 -2.49 -10.75
CA ILE A 64 -9.00 -3.09 -10.24
C ILE A 64 -8.74 -4.36 -11.05
N ILE A 65 -7.59 -4.43 -11.71
CA ILE A 65 -7.20 -5.52 -12.60
C ILE A 65 -5.96 -6.24 -12.07
N LYS A 66 -5.86 -7.53 -12.38
CA LYS A 66 -4.65 -8.33 -12.14
C LYS A 66 -3.79 -8.31 -13.40
N THR A 67 -2.50 -8.08 -13.22
CA THR A 67 -1.52 -8.19 -14.30
C THR A 67 -0.39 -9.12 -13.88
N ASP A 68 0.10 -9.90 -14.83
CA ASP A 68 1.31 -10.69 -14.64
C ASP A 68 2.52 -9.84 -15.05
N TYR A 69 3.59 -9.87 -14.25
CA TYR A 69 4.87 -9.27 -14.60
C TYR A 69 6.02 -10.21 -14.21
N VAL A 70 7.20 -9.97 -14.80
CA VAL A 70 8.43 -10.70 -14.45
C VAL A 70 9.29 -9.78 -13.61
N ASP A 71 9.67 -10.21 -12.41
CA ASP A 71 10.56 -9.43 -11.54
C ASP A 71 12.03 -9.51 -12.01
N GLU A 72 12.91 -8.79 -11.30
CA GLU A 72 14.35 -8.73 -11.63
C GLU A 72 15.03 -10.11 -11.58
N ALA A 73 14.47 -11.06 -10.84
CA ALA A 73 14.96 -12.43 -10.74
C ALA A 73 14.39 -13.35 -11.84
N GLY A 74 13.62 -12.82 -12.79
CA GLY A 74 12.99 -13.60 -13.85
C GLY A 74 11.74 -14.35 -13.40
N VAL A 75 11.22 -14.09 -12.20
CA VAL A 75 10.06 -14.80 -11.64
C VAL A 75 8.77 -14.11 -12.05
N LYS A 76 7.80 -14.88 -12.57
CA LYS A 76 6.45 -14.38 -12.81
C LYS A 76 5.76 -14.08 -11.48
N LYS A 77 5.29 -12.85 -11.34
CA LYS A 77 4.55 -12.32 -10.20
C LYS A 77 3.24 -11.73 -10.67
N GLN A 78 2.24 -11.77 -9.81
CA GLN A 78 0.99 -11.05 -10.01
C GLN A 78 1.07 -9.70 -9.29
N ARG A 79 0.56 -8.67 -9.96
CA ARG A 79 0.40 -7.32 -9.42
C ARG A 79 -1.02 -6.85 -9.68
N LEU A 80 -1.53 -6.02 -8.78
CA LEU A 80 -2.79 -5.31 -8.93
C LEU A 80 -2.54 -3.93 -9.52
N ILE A 81 -3.38 -3.57 -10.49
CA ILE A 81 -3.47 -2.22 -11.04
C ILE A 81 -4.86 -1.67 -10.71
N ALA A 82 -4.90 -0.47 -10.14
CA ALA A 82 -6.12 0.30 -10.00
C ALA A 82 -6.24 1.29 -11.17
N VAL A 83 -7.45 1.44 -11.70
CA VAL A 83 -7.80 2.49 -12.65
C VAL A 83 -8.46 3.61 -11.86
N LEU A 84 -7.77 4.74 -11.76
CA LEU A 84 -8.22 5.92 -11.03
C LEU A 84 -8.66 7.01 -12.01
N ALA A 85 -9.86 7.54 -11.84
CA ALA A 85 -10.32 8.75 -12.50
C ALA A 85 -10.15 9.92 -11.53
N LEU A 86 -9.22 10.85 -11.82
CA LEU A 86 -9.02 12.04 -11.00
C LEU A 86 -9.72 13.22 -11.68
N PHE A 87 -10.47 13.97 -10.87
CA PHE A 87 -11.25 15.11 -11.32
C PHE A 87 -11.06 16.28 -10.37
N ILE A 88 -10.81 17.48 -10.93
CA ILE A 88 -10.71 18.72 -10.18
C ILE A 88 -11.73 19.70 -10.75
N ASP A 89 -12.63 20.17 -9.87
CA ASP A 89 -13.58 21.23 -10.19
C ASP A 89 -12.83 22.53 -10.50
N GLY A 90 -13.22 23.23 -11.56
CA GLY A 90 -12.52 24.45 -11.99
C GLY A 90 -13.09 25.03 -13.29
N ASN A 91 -12.46 26.09 -13.79
CA ASN A 91 -12.79 26.68 -15.09
C ASN A 91 -11.51 26.85 -15.93
N PRO A 92 -11.19 25.92 -16.86
CA PRO A 92 -11.95 24.70 -17.17
C PRO A 92 -11.75 23.59 -16.13
N PRO A 93 -12.71 22.64 -15.99
CA PRO A 93 -12.53 21.45 -15.17
C PRO A 93 -11.44 20.55 -15.75
N GLN A 94 -10.76 19.79 -14.90
CA GLN A 94 -9.73 18.84 -15.32
C GLN A 94 -10.16 17.42 -14.94
N GLU A 95 -10.09 16.48 -15.89
CA GLU A 95 -10.36 15.06 -15.68
C GLU A 95 -9.29 14.21 -16.35
N LYS A 96 -8.76 13.20 -15.65
CA LYS A 96 -7.78 12.28 -16.22
C LYS A 96 -7.82 10.91 -15.56
N ASP A 97 -7.72 9.88 -16.40
CA ASP A 97 -7.58 8.50 -15.97
C ASP A 97 -6.12 8.08 -15.81
N PHE A 98 -5.85 7.28 -14.78
CA PHE A 98 -4.53 6.73 -14.49
C PHE A 98 -4.64 5.25 -14.17
N GLN A 99 -3.83 4.43 -14.83
CA GLN A 99 -3.57 3.06 -14.41
C GLN A 99 -2.36 3.08 -13.47
N VAL A 100 -2.55 2.63 -12.23
CA VAL A 100 -1.54 2.74 -11.20
C VAL A 100 -1.36 1.46 -10.39
N HIS A 101 -0.14 1.23 -9.93
CA HIS A 101 0.18 0.19 -8.96
C HIS A 101 0.47 0.80 -7.58
N ALA A 102 0.46 -0.04 -6.54
CA ALA A 102 0.91 0.37 -5.21
C ALA A 102 2.35 0.94 -5.28
N GLY A 103 2.61 1.99 -4.52
CA GLY A 103 3.87 2.73 -4.53
C GLY A 103 3.97 3.84 -5.58
N GLN A 104 3.01 3.97 -6.50
CA GLN A 104 3.02 5.02 -7.50
C GLN A 104 2.45 6.33 -6.95
N LYS A 105 3.05 7.45 -7.37
CA LYS A 105 2.59 8.81 -7.07
C LYS A 105 2.10 9.49 -8.36
N ILE A 106 0.90 10.05 -8.31
CA ILE A 106 0.33 10.91 -9.36
C ILE A 106 0.39 12.35 -8.86
N ILE A 107 0.79 13.28 -9.74
CA ILE A 107 0.66 14.71 -9.50
C ILE A 107 -0.41 15.27 -10.44
N MET A 108 -1.42 15.93 -9.90
CA MET A 108 -2.46 16.61 -10.68
C MET A 108 -2.79 17.94 -10.01
N ASP A 109 -2.57 19.03 -10.74
CA ASP A 109 -2.62 20.39 -10.23
C ASP A 109 -1.77 20.54 -8.93
N LYS A 110 -2.38 20.99 -7.83
CA LYS A 110 -1.75 21.13 -6.52
C LYS A 110 -1.82 19.86 -5.66
N TYR A 111 -2.27 18.72 -6.20
CA TYR A 111 -2.41 17.50 -5.41
C TYR A 111 -1.37 16.43 -5.76
N SER A 112 -0.84 15.78 -4.74
CA SER A 112 -0.07 14.55 -4.83
C SER A 112 -0.91 13.39 -4.32
N VAL A 113 -1.19 12.42 -5.18
CA VAL A 113 -1.95 11.19 -4.84
C VAL A 113 -1.00 10.00 -4.89
N TYR A 114 -0.70 9.44 -3.73
CA TYR A 114 0.14 8.24 -3.59
C TYR A 114 -0.72 7.01 -3.33
N VAL A 115 -0.50 5.94 -4.09
CA VAL A 115 -1.24 4.68 -3.95
C VAL A 115 -0.55 3.82 -2.89
N GLU A 116 -1.05 3.81 -1.66
CA GLU A 116 -0.47 3.01 -0.58
C GLU A 116 -0.84 1.53 -0.71
N GLU A 117 -2.10 1.23 -1.07
CA GLU A 117 -2.60 -0.15 -1.05
C GLU A 117 -3.67 -0.39 -2.11
N ILE A 118 -3.64 -1.56 -2.73
CA ILE A 118 -4.69 -2.06 -3.63
C ILE A 118 -5.06 -3.46 -3.14
N ARG A 119 -6.35 -3.68 -2.83
CA ARG A 119 -6.92 -5.00 -2.49
C ARG A 119 -7.86 -5.46 -3.59
N GLY A 120 -7.54 -6.60 -4.20
CA GLY A 120 -8.36 -7.19 -5.28
C GLY A 120 -9.42 -8.15 -4.74
N THR A 121 -10.63 -7.66 -4.49
CA THR A 121 -11.84 -8.46 -4.21
C THR A 121 -12.94 -8.10 -5.21
N ASP A 122 -14.10 -8.79 -5.17
CA ASP A 122 -15.27 -8.45 -6.00
C ASP A 122 -15.75 -6.99 -5.83
N LYS A 123 -15.42 -6.38 -4.69
CA LYS A 123 -15.54 -4.94 -4.42
C LYS A 123 -14.24 -4.45 -3.82
N GLY A 124 -13.20 -4.46 -4.65
CA GLY A 124 -11.85 -4.13 -4.23
C GLY A 124 -11.73 -2.74 -3.60
N LEU A 125 -10.62 -2.52 -2.92
CA LEU A 125 -10.39 -1.32 -2.12
C LEU A 125 -9.03 -0.73 -2.48
N VAL A 126 -8.98 0.60 -2.65
CA VAL A 126 -7.73 1.34 -2.82
C VAL A 126 -7.56 2.26 -1.63
N THR A 127 -6.37 2.22 -1.01
CA THR A 127 -5.95 3.18 0.02
C THR A 127 -4.97 4.16 -0.61
N LEU A 128 -5.29 5.45 -0.51
CA LEU A 128 -4.52 6.55 -1.07
C LEU A 128 -4.01 7.44 0.06
N ARG A 129 -2.83 8.03 -0.12
CA ARG A 129 -2.36 9.19 0.64
C ARG A 129 -2.44 10.41 -0.25
N ILE A 130 -3.15 11.43 0.18
CA ILE A 130 -3.34 12.65 -0.60
C ILE A 130 -2.74 13.84 0.16
N GLU A 131 -1.97 14.66 -0.55
CA GLU A 131 -1.33 15.87 -0.04
C GLU A 131 -1.61 17.04 -0.98
N GLU A 132 -1.81 18.23 -0.43
CA GLU A 132 -1.71 19.48 -1.18
C GLU A 132 -0.23 19.91 -1.24
N ILE A 133 0.29 20.08 -2.44
CA ILE A 133 1.64 20.51 -2.73
C ILE A 133 1.64 22.02 -2.61
N SER A 134 1.85 22.52 -1.39
CA SER A 134 2.08 23.94 -1.16
C SER A 134 3.21 24.42 -2.07
N LYS A 135 2.94 25.39 -2.95
CA LYS A 135 4.03 26.16 -3.56
C LYS A 135 4.82 26.76 -2.39
N SER A 136 6.09 26.40 -2.25
CA SER A 136 6.99 27.13 -1.36
C SER A 136 6.85 28.62 -1.68
N PRO A 137 6.69 29.51 -0.68
CA PRO A 137 6.66 30.94 -0.96
C PRO A 137 7.96 31.29 -1.69
N THR A 138 7.83 31.80 -2.91
CA THR A 138 8.96 32.36 -3.65
C THR A 138 9.52 33.50 -2.79
N ARG A 139 10.72 33.29 -2.25
CA ARG A 139 11.41 34.25 -1.40
C ARG A 139 12.03 35.35 -2.25
#